data_AF-A0A935CBG3-F1
#
_entry.id   AF-A0A935CBG3-F1
#
_cell.length_a   1.000
_cell.length_b   1.000
_cell.length_c   1.000
_cell.angle_alpha   90.00
_cell.angle_beta   90.00
_cell.angle_gamma   90.00
#
_symmetry.space_group_name_H-M   'P 1'
#
loop_
_entity.id
_entity.type
_entity.pdbx_description
1 polymer ?
#
loop_
_entity_poly.entity_id
_entity_poly.type
_entity_poly.pdbx_seq_one_letter_code
_entity_poly.pdbx_strand_id
1 'polypeptide(L)'
;MKRTTPSILSLFLLLACTSSMMFAQTNDKVAAKAKKIHFSSLVMDTHIDVTPKLQGEWKFGERHTTGHIDQPRMKEGGLNGLFFSIFMPGTVTGPKAVNDAILRIAAVHKLAEDMPDQIMLCRTAADVREAHKKGKIAGLLGMEGGHDDK
;
A
#
# COMPACT_ATOMS: atom_id res chain seq x y z
N MET A 1 -32.38 -55.92 -17.01
CA MET A 1 -31.32 -55.26 -16.22
C MET A 1 -30.19 -54.84 -17.17
N LYS A 2 -30.22 -53.62 -17.73
CA LYS A 2 -29.20 -53.14 -18.70
C LYS A 2 -28.18 -52.29 -17.93
N ARG A 3 -26.94 -52.78 -17.84
CA ARG A 3 -25.81 -52.04 -17.26
C ARG A 3 -25.39 -50.94 -18.24
N THR A 4 -25.56 -49.69 -17.86
CA THR A 4 -25.06 -48.54 -18.63
C THR A 4 -23.56 -48.38 -18.36
N THR A 5 -22.72 -48.73 -19.33
CA THR A 5 -21.28 -48.42 -19.30
C THR A 5 -21.08 -46.95 -19.69
N PRO A 6 -20.35 -46.14 -18.90
CA PRO A 6 -20.08 -44.75 -19.26
C PRO A 6 -19.23 -44.67 -20.54
N SER A 7 -19.61 -43.78 -21.45
CA SER A 7 -18.88 -43.49 -22.70
C SER A 7 -17.48 -42.95 -22.39
N ILE A 8 -16.48 -43.29 -23.21
CA ILE A 8 -15.08 -42.82 -23.10
C ILE A 8 -15.03 -41.28 -23.04
N LEU A 9 -15.93 -40.59 -23.74
CA LEU A 9 -16.04 -39.13 -23.71
C LEU A 9 -16.45 -38.59 -22.34
N SER A 10 -17.33 -39.29 -21.62
CA SER A 10 -17.74 -38.93 -20.25
C SER A 10 -16.60 -39.15 -19.25
N LEU A 11 -15.77 -40.17 -19.45
CA LEU A 11 -14.60 -40.43 -18.61
C LEU A 11 -13.50 -39.38 -18.82
N PHE A 12 -13.27 -38.94 -20.06
CA PHE A 12 -12.35 -37.85 -20.38
C PHE A 12 -12.83 -36.50 -19.81
N LEU A 13 -14.13 -36.21 -19.89
CA LEU A 13 -14.70 -34.96 -19.34
C LEU A 13 -14.59 -34.92 -17.80
N LEU A 14 -14.82 -36.06 -17.13
CA LEU A 14 -14.62 -36.17 -15.68
C LEU A 14 -13.15 -35.99 -15.28
N LEU A 15 -12.19 -36.57 -16.02
CA LEU A 15 -10.75 -36.38 -15.76
C LEU A 15 -10.29 -34.93 -15.98
N ALA A 16 -10.82 -34.24 -16.99
CA ALA A 16 -10.48 -32.84 -17.23
C ALA A 16 -11.04 -31.90 -16.13
N CYS A 17 -12.25 -32.19 -15.63
CA CYS A 17 -12.85 -31.46 -14.51
C CYS A 17 -12.10 -31.66 -13.19
N THR A 18 -11.67 -32.88 -12.87
CA THR A 18 -10.92 -33.15 -11.63
C THR A 18 -9.55 -32.47 -11.63
N SER A 19 -8.86 -32.46 -12.77
CA SER A 19 -7.56 -31.78 -12.91
C SER A 19 -7.68 -30.25 -12.73
N SER A 20 -8.74 -29.65 -13.25
CA SER A 20 -9.03 -28.21 -13.09
C SER A 20 -9.36 -27.82 -11.64
N MET A 21 -10.10 -28.67 -10.91
CA MET A 21 -10.41 -28.46 -9.49
C MET A 21 -9.17 -28.52 -8.59
N MET A 22 -8.19 -29.38 -8.90
CA MET A 22 -6.96 -29.47 -8.12
C MET A 22 -6.07 -28.23 -8.28
N PHE A 23 -5.99 -27.64 -9.49
CA PHE A 23 -5.25 -26.40 -9.72
C PHE A 23 -5.86 -25.21 -8.97
N ALA A 24 -7.19 -25.07 -8.96
CA ALA A 24 -7.89 -24.02 -8.20
C ALA A 24 -7.62 -24.11 -6.68
N GLN A 25 -7.61 -25.33 -6.10
CA GLN A 25 -7.34 -25.51 -4.66
C GLN A 25 -5.93 -25.10 -4.22
N THR A 26 -4.93 -25.18 -5.09
CA THR A 26 -3.55 -24.78 -4.74
C THR A 26 -3.41 -23.26 -4.61
N ASN A 27 -4.02 -22.50 -5.53
CA ASN A 27 -4.06 -21.04 -5.47
C ASN A 27 -4.81 -20.53 -4.23
N ASP A 28 -5.91 -21.16 -3.85
CA ASP A 28 -6.70 -20.75 -2.68
C ASP A 28 -5.92 -20.93 -1.37
N LYS A 29 -5.15 -22.01 -1.23
CA LYS A 29 -4.33 -22.25 -0.04
C LYS A 29 -3.15 -21.27 0.05
N VAL A 30 -2.49 -20.99 -1.07
CA VAL A 30 -1.40 -20.00 -1.13
C VAL A 30 -1.93 -18.61 -0.83
N ALA A 31 -3.06 -18.22 -1.44
CA ALA A 31 -3.70 -16.92 -1.21
C ALA A 31 -4.16 -16.76 0.25
N ALA A 32 -4.77 -17.78 0.85
CA ALA A 32 -5.17 -17.77 2.25
C ALA A 32 -3.96 -17.64 3.20
N LYS A 33 -2.88 -18.38 2.92
CA LYS A 33 -1.63 -18.28 3.68
C LYS A 33 -0.99 -16.90 3.54
N ALA A 34 -0.94 -16.35 2.33
CA ALA A 34 -0.41 -15.02 2.06
C ALA A 34 -1.20 -13.94 2.81
N LYS A 35 -2.54 -13.97 2.73
CA LYS A 35 -3.41 -13.06 3.50
C LYS A 35 -3.15 -13.16 4.99
N LYS A 36 -3.03 -14.38 5.53
CA LYS A 36 -2.73 -14.57 6.96
C LYS A 36 -1.42 -13.91 7.35
N ILE A 37 -0.34 -14.14 6.60
CA ILE A 37 0.98 -13.53 6.87
C ILE A 37 0.90 -12.01 6.75
N HIS A 38 0.27 -11.51 5.68
CA HIS A 38 0.13 -10.08 5.40
C HIS A 38 -0.58 -9.35 6.54
N PHE A 39 -1.77 -9.80 6.93
CA PHE A 39 -2.56 -9.17 7.98
C PHE A 39 -2.07 -9.47 9.40
N SER A 40 -1.10 -10.36 9.58
CA SER A 40 -0.39 -10.56 10.86
C SER A 40 0.96 -9.85 10.92
N SER A 41 1.33 -9.07 9.91
CA SER A 41 2.62 -8.38 9.81
C SER A 41 2.46 -6.87 9.86
N LEU A 42 3.57 -6.18 10.14
CA LEU A 42 3.70 -4.75 9.89
C LEU A 42 4.11 -4.55 8.43
N VAL A 43 3.17 -4.11 7.59
CA VAL A 43 3.42 -3.83 6.18
C VAL A 43 3.78 -2.35 6.04
N MET A 44 4.97 -2.09 5.49
CA MET A 44 5.51 -0.77 5.27
C MET A 44 5.86 -0.59 3.80
N ASP A 45 5.48 0.54 3.21
CA ASP A 45 5.94 0.94 1.89
C ASP A 45 7.05 1.99 2.04
N THR A 46 8.19 1.77 1.40
CA THR A 46 9.35 2.65 1.52
C THR A 46 9.31 3.85 0.59
N HIS A 47 8.29 3.99 -0.27
CA HIS A 47 8.27 5.05 -1.27
C HIS A 47 6.89 5.35 -1.85
N ILE A 48 6.26 6.46 -1.40
CA ILE A 48 4.95 6.88 -1.90
C ILE A 48 4.93 8.36 -2.29
N ASP A 49 4.73 8.61 -3.59
CA ASP A 49 4.65 9.93 -4.23
C ASP A 49 3.26 10.59 -4.11
N VAL A 50 2.84 10.89 -2.89
CA VAL A 50 1.55 11.56 -2.63
C VAL A 50 1.70 13.01 -2.17
N THR A 51 2.89 13.43 -1.76
CA THR A 51 3.14 14.77 -1.17
C THR A 51 2.81 15.96 -2.08
N PRO A 52 2.90 15.88 -3.43
CA PRO A 52 2.40 16.95 -4.28
C PRO A 52 0.88 17.15 -4.17
N LYS A 53 0.12 16.08 -3.95
CA LYS A 53 -1.36 16.14 -3.83
C LYS A 53 -1.80 16.73 -2.50
N LEU A 54 -1.02 16.50 -1.43
CA LEU A 54 -1.29 17.03 -0.08
C LEU A 54 -1.28 18.56 0.00
N GLN A 55 -0.72 19.24 -1.00
CA GLN A 55 -0.64 20.70 -1.05
C GLN A 55 -1.89 21.35 -1.71
N GLY A 56 -2.85 20.55 -2.18
CA GLY A 56 -4.08 21.02 -2.81
C GLY A 56 -5.33 20.53 -2.10
N GLU A 57 -6.43 20.45 -2.85
CA GLU A 57 -7.74 20.03 -2.30
C GLU A 57 -7.88 18.52 -2.08
N TRP A 58 -6.92 17.72 -2.56
CA TRP A 58 -6.97 16.27 -2.40
C TRP A 58 -6.85 15.86 -0.93
N LYS A 59 -7.82 15.08 -0.43
CA LYS A 59 -7.87 14.67 0.98
C LYS A 59 -7.41 13.22 1.14
N PHE A 60 -6.36 13.00 1.93
CA PHE A 60 -5.79 11.67 2.19
C PHE A 60 -6.78 10.69 2.83
N GLY A 61 -7.69 11.19 3.67
CA GLY A 61 -8.72 10.40 4.37
C GLY A 61 -9.87 9.90 3.48
N GLU A 62 -9.97 10.36 2.23
CA GLU A 62 -11.10 10.07 1.35
C GLU A 62 -10.74 9.02 0.30
N ARG A 63 -11.73 8.26 -0.17
CA ARG A 63 -11.53 7.32 -1.28
C ARG A 63 -11.59 8.06 -2.61
N HIS A 64 -10.59 7.83 -3.45
CA HIS A 64 -10.50 8.49 -4.76
C HIS A 64 -10.72 7.51 -5.91
N THR A 65 -11.30 7.97 -7.02
CA THR A 65 -11.49 7.17 -8.24
C THR A 65 -10.20 6.92 -9.02
N THR A 66 -9.16 7.72 -8.76
CA THR A 66 -7.84 7.61 -9.41
C THR A 66 -6.73 7.50 -8.36
N GLY A 67 -5.53 7.12 -8.82
CA GLY A 67 -4.36 6.90 -7.97
C GLY A 67 -4.35 5.54 -7.28
N HIS A 68 -3.25 5.27 -6.57
CA HIS A 68 -2.99 3.96 -5.95
C HIS A 68 -3.09 3.98 -4.43
N ILE A 69 -3.08 5.17 -3.82
CA ILE A 69 -3.05 5.34 -2.36
C ILE A 69 -4.09 6.34 -1.91
N ASP A 70 -4.82 5.95 -0.86
CA ASP A 70 -5.57 6.79 0.04
C ASP A 70 -5.80 6.00 1.33
N GLN A 71 -6.24 6.68 2.39
CA GLN A 71 -6.40 6.04 3.68
C GLN A 71 -7.40 4.86 3.67
N PRO A 72 -8.56 4.92 2.99
CA PRO A 72 -9.43 3.75 2.85
C PRO A 72 -8.73 2.55 2.21
N ARG A 73 -8.01 2.73 1.08
CA ARG A 73 -7.21 1.66 0.44
C ARG A 73 -6.15 1.09 1.36
N MET A 74 -5.48 1.94 2.14
CA MET A 74 -4.47 1.47 3.10
C MET A 74 -5.08 0.58 4.19
N LYS A 75 -6.23 0.97 4.74
CA LYS A 75 -6.95 0.17 5.74
C LYS A 75 -7.41 -1.17 5.17
N GLU A 76 -8.03 -1.15 3.99
CA GLU A 76 -8.50 -2.36 3.30
C GLU A 76 -7.33 -3.29 2.91
N GLY A 77 -6.24 -2.70 2.43
CA GLY A 77 -5.05 -3.40 1.96
C GLY A 77 -4.07 -3.78 3.07
N GLY A 78 -4.32 -3.40 4.33
CA GLY A 78 -3.43 -3.71 5.45
C GLY A 78 -2.08 -3.00 5.44
N LEU A 79 -1.95 -1.83 4.79
CA LEU A 79 -0.73 -1.03 4.80
C LEU A 79 -0.65 -0.22 6.10
N ASN A 80 0.32 -0.54 6.96
CA ASN A 80 0.42 0.04 8.31
C ASN A 80 1.23 1.33 8.36
N GLY A 81 2.11 1.55 7.39
CA GLY A 81 2.89 2.77 7.31
C GLY A 81 3.56 2.95 5.97
N LEU A 82 4.06 4.16 5.76
CA LEU A 82 4.70 4.56 4.52
C LEU A 82 5.77 5.62 4.75
N PHE A 83 6.70 5.68 3.81
CA PHE A 83 7.55 6.86 3.62
C PHE A 83 6.90 7.77 2.59
N PHE A 84 6.49 8.95 3.03
CA PHE A 84 6.09 10.04 2.15
C PHE A 84 7.33 10.54 1.41
N SER A 85 7.33 10.36 0.08
CA SER A 85 8.44 10.82 -0.76
C SER A 85 8.46 12.35 -0.79
N ILE A 86 9.61 12.94 -0.48
CA ILE A 86 9.92 14.36 -0.62
C ILE A 86 10.65 14.52 -1.95
N PHE A 87 9.89 14.35 -3.03
CA PHE A 87 10.41 14.32 -4.40
C PHE A 87 10.26 15.65 -5.13
N MET A 88 11.32 16.10 -5.79
CA MET A 88 11.26 17.13 -6.82
C MET A 88 12.00 16.67 -8.08
N PRO A 89 11.51 17.03 -9.29
CA PRO A 89 12.19 16.68 -10.53
C PRO A 89 13.64 17.16 -10.51
N GLY A 90 14.57 16.36 -11.04
CA GLY A 90 16.01 16.71 -11.11
C GLY A 90 16.35 17.95 -11.94
N THR A 91 15.37 18.52 -12.66
CA THR A 91 15.48 19.80 -13.35
C THR A 91 15.20 21.01 -12.44
N VAL A 92 14.70 20.78 -11.23
CA VAL A 92 14.44 21.81 -10.22
C VAL A 92 15.58 21.77 -9.21
N THR A 93 16.51 22.72 -9.29
CA THR A 93 17.70 22.81 -8.41
C THR A 93 17.72 24.10 -7.59
N GLY A 94 18.71 24.27 -6.73
CA GLY A 94 18.98 25.52 -6.03
C GLY A 94 17.90 25.87 -5.00
N PRO A 95 17.71 27.16 -4.70
CA PRO A 95 16.71 27.63 -3.72
C PRO A 95 15.28 27.13 -4.00
N LYS A 96 14.95 26.88 -5.27
CA LYS A 96 13.64 26.34 -5.63
C LYS A 96 13.48 24.91 -5.14
N ALA A 97 14.47 24.04 -5.32
CA ALA A 97 14.46 22.65 -4.82
C ALA A 97 14.27 22.60 -3.30
N VAL A 98 14.99 23.47 -2.58
CA VAL A 98 14.90 23.59 -1.13
C VAL A 98 13.50 24.00 -0.69
N ASN A 99 12.92 25.04 -1.31
CA ASN A 99 11.55 25.48 -1.01
C ASN A 99 10.52 24.37 -1.28
N ASP A 100 10.67 23.69 -2.41
CA ASP A 100 9.84 22.56 -2.81
C ASP A 100 9.90 21.40 -1.79
N ALA A 101 11.09 21.09 -1.26
CA ALA A 101 11.28 20.09 -0.22
C ALA A 101 10.59 20.51 1.08
N ILE A 102 10.78 21.77 1.51
CA ILE A 102 10.17 22.32 2.72
C ILE A 102 8.65 22.26 2.64
N LEU A 103 8.05 22.64 1.50
CA LEU A 103 6.59 22.60 1.32
C LEU A 103 6.03 21.17 1.42
N ARG A 104 6.74 20.19 0.87
CA ARG A 104 6.34 18.78 0.96
C ARG A 104 6.48 18.24 2.38
N ILE A 105 7.55 18.59 3.09
CA ILE A 105 7.73 18.24 4.51
C ILE A 105 6.60 18.87 5.34
N ALA A 106 6.32 20.16 5.14
CA ALA A 106 5.26 20.87 5.82
C ALA A 106 3.88 20.25 5.56
N ALA A 107 3.61 19.80 4.33
CA ALA A 107 2.35 19.13 3.99
C ALA A 107 2.16 17.80 4.75
N VAL A 108 3.22 17.00 4.93
CA VAL A 108 3.15 15.76 5.72
C VAL A 108 2.97 16.05 7.21
N HIS A 109 3.67 17.06 7.74
CA HIS A 109 3.47 17.52 9.12
C HIS A 109 2.02 17.96 9.34
N LYS A 110 1.51 18.84 8.48
CA LYS A 110 0.13 19.32 8.53
C LYS A 110 -0.88 18.18 8.43
N LEU A 111 -0.65 17.20 7.56
CA LEU A 111 -1.50 16.02 7.46
C LEU A 111 -1.59 15.25 8.79
N ALA A 112 -0.46 15.06 9.49
CA ALA A 112 -0.44 14.39 10.78
C ALA A 112 -1.13 15.23 11.88
N GLU A 113 -1.01 16.56 11.82
CA GLU A 113 -1.70 17.50 12.73
C GLU A 113 -3.21 17.53 12.50
N ASP A 114 -3.66 17.48 11.24
CA ASP A 114 -5.08 17.50 10.85
C ASP A 114 -5.76 16.14 11.09
N MET A 115 -4.99 15.04 11.11
CA MET A 115 -5.50 13.68 11.30
C MET A 115 -4.81 12.93 12.46
N PRO A 116 -4.76 13.51 13.67
CA PRO A 116 -3.90 13.01 14.75
C PRO A 116 -4.35 11.65 15.28
N ASP A 117 -5.63 11.31 15.17
CA ASP A 117 -6.18 10.00 15.55
C ASP A 117 -5.89 8.90 14.52
N GLN A 118 -5.41 9.28 13.35
CA GLN A 118 -5.32 8.39 12.19
C GLN A 118 -3.88 8.22 11.69
N ILE A 119 -3.04 9.24 11.83
CA ILE A 119 -1.66 9.26 11.36
C ILE A 119 -0.74 9.66 12.52
N MET A 120 0.38 8.97 12.66
CA MET A 120 1.46 9.33 13.56
C MET A 120 2.73 9.56 12.74
N LEU A 121 3.28 10.78 12.83
CA LEU A 121 4.58 11.07 12.24
C LEU A 121 5.67 10.37 13.08
N CYS A 122 6.41 9.48 12.44
CA CYS A 122 7.39 8.60 13.06
C CYS A 122 8.81 8.97 12.61
N ARG A 123 9.78 8.86 13.54
CA ARG A 123 11.20 9.08 13.25
C ARG A 123 12.05 7.85 13.55
N THR A 124 11.50 6.89 14.27
CA THR A 124 12.18 5.66 14.68
C THR A 124 11.32 4.43 14.44
N ALA A 125 11.95 3.25 14.41
CA ALA A 125 11.22 1.99 14.40
C ALA A 125 10.36 1.77 15.65
N ALA A 126 10.73 2.38 16.79
CA ALA A 126 9.92 2.35 18.00
C ALA A 126 8.61 3.12 17.81
N ASP A 127 8.68 4.31 17.17
CA ASP A 127 7.49 5.10 16.83
C ASP A 127 6.57 4.35 15.89
N VAL A 128 7.12 3.64 14.88
CA VAL A 128 6.31 2.83 13.95
C VAL A 128 5.55 1.73 14.70
N ARG A 129 6.22 1.03 15.61
CA ARG A 129 5.57 0.00 16.45
C ARG A 129 4.50 0.62 17.36
N GLU A 130 4.74 1.82 17.87
CA GLU A 130 3.79 2.54 18.72
C GLU A 130 2.56 3.04 17.95
N ALA A 131 2.76 3.59 16.74
CA ALA A 131 1.69 3.97 15.83
C ALA A 131 0.78 2.77 15.54
N HIS A 132 1.37 1.61 15.23
CA HIS A 132 0.62 0.39 14.98
C HIS A 132 -0.18 -0.08 16.21
N LYS A 133 0.42 -0.08 17.41
CA LYS A 133 -0.29 -0.40 18.65
C LYS A 133 -1.50 0.53 18.89
N LYS A 134 -1.38 1.79 18.49
CA LYS A 134 -2.44 2.80 18.55
C LYS A 134 -3.44 2.73 17.39
N GLY A 135 -3.28 1.80 16.45
CA GLY A 135 -4.14 1.68 15.27
C GLY A 135 -3.98 2.82 14.25
N LYS A 136 -2.86 3.56 14.32
CA LYS A 136 -2.54 4.69 13.44
C LYS A 136 -1.64 4.25 12.30
N ILE A 137 -1.74 4.96 11.18
CA ILE A 137 -0.78 4.87 10.08
C ILE A 137 0.54 5.48 10.53
N ALA A 138 1.63 4.74 10.41
CA ALA A 138 2.98 5.25 10.63
C ALA A 138 3.45 6.04 9.39
N GLY A 139 3.51 7.36 9.49
CA GLY A 139 4.04 8.23 8.44
C GLY A 139 5.51 8.56 8.69
N LEU A 140 6.38 8.28 7.73
CA LEU A 140 7.79 8.67 7.75
C LEU A 140 8.10 9.61 6.58
N LEU A 141 9.17 10.38 6.68
CA LEU A 141 9.65 11.22 5.58
C LEU A 141 10.80 10.50 4.87
N GLY A 142 10.75 10.41 3.54
CA GLY A 142 11.84 9.91 2.70
C GLY A 142 12.28 10.98 1.71
N MET A 143 13.51 11.47 1.81
CA MET A 143 14.05 12.44 0.84
C MET A 143 14.34 11.75 -0.49
N GLU A 144 13.78 12.27 -1.59
CA GLU A 144 14.04 11.77 -2.94
C GLU A 144 14.60 12.89 -3.81
N GLY A 145 15.92 12.90 -3.92
CA GLY A 145 16.68 13.92 -4.65
C GLY A 145 17.41 14.87 -3.70
N GLY A 146 18.74 14.75 -3.65
CA GLY A 146 19.62 15.65 -2.88
C GLY A 146 20.29 16.70 -3.77
N HIS A 147 19.58 17.20 -4.77
CA HIS A 147 20.12 18.14 -5.77
C HIS A 147 19.78 19.58 -5.40
N ASP A 148 20.38 20.05 -4.30
CA ASP A 148 20.29 21.42 -3.82
C ASP A 148 21.30 22.36 -4.50
N ASP A 149 22.51 21.87 -4.83
CA ASP A 149 23.56 22.69 -5.42
C ASP A 149 23.90 22.34 -6.88
N LYS A 150 23.40 23.18 -7.81
CA LYS A 150 24.04 23.51 -9.09
C LYS A 150 23.82 24.97 -9.42
#